data_AF-A0A151UFN7-F1
#
_entry.id   AF-A0A151UFN7-F1
#
_cell.length_a   1.000
_cell.length_b   1.000
_cell.length_c   1.000
_cell.angle_alpha   90.00
_cell.angle_beta   90.00
_cell.angle_gamma   90.00
#
_symmetry.space_group_name_H-M   'P 1'
#
loop_
_entity.id
_entity.type
_entity.pdbx_description
1 polymer ?
#
loop_
_entity_poly.entity_id
_entity_poly.type
_entity_poly.pdbx_seq_one_letter_code
_entity_poly.pdbx_strand_id
1 'polypeptide(L)'
;MGESLYEYWERFKRLCASCPHHQISEQLLLQYFYEGLNIMDRIMIDAASGGALGDMTPASARGMIEKMASNSQQFNMRSDAIVGRGVHDAGAPESTEHKKLESKIDALTTLVSQLATSQKSVALVKVCGIYTSINHPTDACPSL
;
A
#
# COMPACT_ATOMS: atom_id res chain seq x y z
N MET A 1 1.09 -2.55 3.39
CA MET A 1 2.02 -3.69 3.47
C MET A 1 2.55 -3.77 4.89
N GLY A 2 2.70 -4.97 5.45
CA GLY A 2 3.39 -5.16 6.73
C GLY A 2 4.91 -5.11 6.56
N GLU A 3 5.66 -5.02 7.67
CA GLU A 3 7.12 -5.13 7.67
C GLU A 3 7.56 -6.57 7.33
N SER A 4 8.64 -6.71 6.58
CA SER A 4 9.27 -8.00 6.29
C SER A 4 10.10 -8.52 7.47
N LEU A 5 10.38 -9.82 7.50
CA LEU A 5 11.24 -10.43 8.52
C LEU A 5 12.63 -9.77 8.57
N TYR A 6 13.18 -9.40 7.40
CA TYR A 6 14.44 -8.65 7.32
C TYR A 6 14.36 -7.30 8.04
N GLU A 7 13.34 -6.50 7.71
CA GLU A 7 13.17 -5.17 8.32
C GLU A 7 12.95 -5.27 9.83
N TYR A 8 12.15 -6.25 10.26
CA TYR A 8 11.89 -6.50 11.68
C TYR A 8 13.18 -6.90 12.42
N TRP A 9 13.99 -7.79 11.84
CA TRP A 9 15.27 -8.20 12.42
C TRP A 9 16.28 -7.05 12.50
N GLU A 10 16.40 -6.23 11.46
CA GLU A 10 17.26 -5.04 11.47
C GLU A 10 16.80 -4.01 12.50
N ARG A 11 15.49 -3.84 12.68
CA ARG A 11 14.92 -2.96 13.70
C ARG A 11 15.22 -3.48 15.11
N PHE A 12 15.11 -4.78 15.32
CA PHE A 12 15.45 -5.44 16.58
C PHE A 12 16.94 -5.30 16.93
N LYS A 13 17.85 -5.53 15.97
CA LYS A 13 19.29 -5.32 16.17
C LYS A 13 19.63 -3.88 16.54
N ARG A 14 19.00 -2.90 15.86
CA ARG A 14 19.15 -1.47 16.19
C ARG A 14 18.67 -1.14 17.60
N LEU A 15 17.54 -1.72 18.03
CA LEU A 15 17.03 -1.55 19.38
C LEU A 15 18.03 -2.08 20.42
N CYS A 16 18.56 -3.28 20.24
CA CYS A 16 19.57 -3.85 21.14
C CYS A 16 20.83 -2.98 21.19
N ALA A 17 21.30 -2.49 20.04
CA ALA A 17 22.48 -1.63 19.94
C ALA A 17 22.30 -0.26 20.62
N SER A 18 21.06 0.23 20.72
CA SER A 18 20.76 1.51 21.39
C SER A 18 20.96 1.48 22.91
N CYS A 19 20.95 0.29 23.52
CA CYS A 19 21.16 0.09 24.95
C CYS A 19 22.09 -1.10 25.21
N PRO A 20 23.41 -0.98 25.01
CA PRO A 20 24.34 -2.11 25.10
C PRO A 20 24.45 -2.71 26.51
N HIS A 21 24.03 -1.98 27.55
CA HIS A 21 24.06 -2.40 28.95
C HIS A 21 22.66 -2.75 29.50
N HIS A 22 21.78 -3.28 28.65
CA HIS A 22 20.41 -3.63 29.03
C HIS A 22 20.30 -4.75 30.09
N GLN A 23 21.37 -5.49 30.37
CA GLN A 23 21.41 -6.64 31.33
C GLN A 23 20.48 -7.83 31.00
N ILE A 24 19.64 -7.71 29.97
CA ILE A 24 18.86 -8.81 29.39
C ILE A 24 19.79 -9.82 28.70
N SER A 25 19.57 -11.12 28.92
CA SER A 25 20.34 -12.18 28.26
C SER A 25 20.00 -12.31 26.77
N GLU A 26 20.95 -12.78 25.96
CA GLU A 26 20.72 -13.00 24.53
C GLU A 26 19.57 -13.99 24.28
N GLN A 27 19.47 -15.05 25.08
CA GLN A 27 18.36 -16.02 24.99
C GLN A 27 17.00 -15.35 25.17
N LEU A 28 16.87 -14.47 26.17
CA LEU A 28 15.61 -13.78 26.44
C LEU A 28 15.29 -12.74 25.36
N LEU A 29 16.31 -12.06 24.83
CA LEU A 29 16.15 -11.18 23.67
C LEU A 29 15.61 -11.92 22.45
N LEU A 30 16.18 -13.08 22.13
CA LEU A 30 15.72 -13.90 21.00
C LEU A 30 14.31 -14.46 21.23
N GLN A 31 13.95 -14.76 22.48
CA GLN A 31 12.58 -15.14 22.85
C GLN A 31 11.60 -14.00 22.58
N TYR A 32 11.90 -12.77 23.02
CA TYR A 32 11.05 -11.61 22.74
C TYR A 32 10.93 -11.31 21.25
N PHE A 33 12.03 -11.46 20.51
CA PHE A 33 12.00 -11.35 19.05
C PHE A 33 11.01 -12.37 18.46
N TYR A 34 11.12 -13.64 18.84
CA TYR A 34 10.26 -14.72 18.35
C TYR A 34 8.77 -14.51 18.70
N GLU A 35 8.49 -14.08 19.93
CA GLU A 35 7.14 -13.77 20.38
C GLU A 35 6.50 -12.59 19.65
N GLY A 36 7.31 -11.66 19.15
CA GLY A 36 6.85 -10.52 18.35
C GLY A 36 6.63 -10.82 16.86
N LEU A 37 7.00 -12.02 16.38
CA LEU A 37 6.80 -12.41 14.98
C LEU A 37 5.33 -12.61 14.63
N ASN A 38 5.01 -12.32 13.37
CA ASN A 38 3.75 -12.77 12.78
C ASN A 38 3.71 -14.30 12.66
N ILE A 39 2.50 -14.84 12.47
CA ILE A 39 2.26 -16.29 12.45
C ILE A 39 3.06 -17.00 11.36
N MET A 40 3.18 -16.41 10.17
CA MET A 40 3.87 -17.05 9.03
C MET A 40 5.38 -17.13 9.28
N ASP A 41 6.00 -16.05 9.75
CA ASP A 41 7.42 -16.04 10.08
C ASP A 41 7.74 -17.01 11.21
N ARG A 42 6.84 -17.12 12.20
CA ARG A 42 6.97 -18.09 13.30
C ARG A 42 6.98 -19.53 12.79
N ILE A 43 5.99 -19.90 11.96
CA ILE A 43 5.90 -21.24 11.35
C ILE A 43 7.16 -21.56 10.54
N MET A 44 7.65 -20.60 9.74
CA MET A 44 8.86 -20.81 8.93
C MET A 44 10.10 -21.02 9.80
N ILE A 45 10.23 -20.28 10.91
CA ILE A 45 11.34 -20.44 11.84
C ILE A 45 11.27 -21.78 12.57
N ASP A 46 10.10 -22.18 13.07
CA ASP A 46 9.93 -23.48 13.74
C ASP A 46 10.30 -24.64 12.81
N ALA A 47 9.80 -24.60 11.58
CA ALA A 47 10.13 -25.58 10.56
C ALA A 47 11.63 -25.62 10.23
N ALA A 48 12.28 -24.46 10.14
CA ALA A 48 13.73 -24.37 9.89
C ALA A 48 14.57 -24.84 11.09
N SER A 49 14.07 -24.67 12.31
CA SER A 49 14.74 -25.09 13.55
C SER A 49 14.64 -26.59 13.83
N GLY A 50 13.68 -27.27 13.18
CA GLY A 50 13.38 -28.69 13.45
C GLY A 50 12.65 -28.92 14.77
N GLY A 51 12.03 -27.89 15.35
CA GLY A 51 11.41 -27.93 16.66
C GLY A 51 11.01 -26.53 17.15
N ALA A 52 11.10 -26.30 18.45
CA ALA A 52 10.93 -24.96 19.02
C ALA A 52 12.26 -24.20 18.99
N LEU A 53 12.23 -22.90 18.67
CA LEU A 53 13.42 -22.06 18.68
C LEU A 53 14.17 -22.06 20.03
N GLY A 54 13.42 -22.21 21.13
CA GLY A 54 13.95 -22.24 22.50
C GLY A 54 14.89 -23.41 22.81
N ASP A 55 14.87 -24.48 22.00
CA ASP A 55 15.75 -25.64 22.17
C ASP A 55 17.15 -25.40 21.58
N MET A 56 17.32 -24.34 20.77
CA MET A 56 18.58 -23.98 20.15
C MET A 56 19.46 -23.17 21.10
N THR A 57 20.78 -23.28 20.93
CA THR A 57 21.70 -22.35 21.59
C THR A 57 21.48 -20.93 21.04
N PRO A 58 21.66 -19.86 21.84
CA PRO A 58 21.43 -18.48 21.38
C PRO A 58 22.20 -18.12 20.10
N ALA A 59 23.46 -18.57 20.00
CA ALA A 59 24.27 -18.35 18.81
C ALA A 59 23.69 -19.03 17.55
N SER A 60 23.17 -20.25 17.69
CA SER A 60 22.56 -21.00 16.58
C SER A 60 21.24 -20.37 16.15
N ALA A 61 20.38 -20.01 17.12
CA ALA A 61 19.14 -19.30 16.87
C ALA A 61 19.37 -17.96 16.15
N ARG A 62 20.32 -17.15 16.63
CA ARG A 62 20.71 -15.87 16.00
C ARG A 62 21.18 -16.07 14.56
N GLY A 63 22.06 -17.04 14.32
CA GLY A 63 22.58 -17.33 12.98
C GLY A 63 21.48 -17.78 12.02
N MET A 64 20.52 -18.58 12.49
CA MET A 64 19.39 -19.02 11.69
C MET A 64 18.43 -17.86 11.37
N ILE A 65 18.12 -17.00 12.35
CA ILE A 65 17.29 -15.80 12.13
C ILE A 65 17.95 -14.88 11.10
N GLU A 66 19.26 -14.62 11.23
CA GLU A 66 20.02 -13.80 10.27
C GLU A 66 19.93 -14.38 8.84
N LYS A 67 20.06 -15.70 8.71
CA LYS A 67 19.94 -16.39 7.42
C LYS A 67 18.52 -16.28 6.84
N MET A 68 17.49 -16.47 7.65
CA MET A 68 16.10 -16.35 7.23
C MET A 68 15.73 -14.91 6.84
N ALA A 69 16.16 -13.92 7.63
CA ALA A 69 16.03 -12.51 7.33
C ALA A 69 16.70 -12.18 5.98
N SER A 70 17.95 -12.59 5.80
CA SER A 70 18.69 -12.38 4.54
C SER A 70 18.00 -13.02 3.34
N ASN A 71 17.51 -14.24 3.49
CA ASN A 71 16.75 -14.93 2.44
C ASN A 71 15.46 -14.16 2.10
N SER A 72 14.71 -13.71 3.11
CA SER A 72 13.47 -12.95 2.90
C SER A 72 13.73 -11.66 2.11
N GLN A 73 14.83 -10.96 2.38
CA GLN A 73 15.23 -9.77 1.63
C GLN A 73 15.54 -10.12 0.17
N GLN A 74 16.30 -11.18 -0.08
CA GLN A 74 16.67 -11.61 -1.43
C GLN A 74 15.45 -11.99 -2.27
N PHE A 75 14.46 -12.69 -1.69
CA PHE A 75 13.24 -13.05 -2.41
C PHE A 75 12.34 -11.83 -2.67
N ASN A 76 12.23 -10.89 -1.73
CA ASN A 76 11.52 -9.64 -1.97
C ASN A 76 12.20 -8.81 -3.08
N MET A 77 13.53 -8.69 -3.05
CA MET A 77 14.29 -8.00 -4.11
C MET A 77 14.20 -8.71 -5.46
N ARG A 78 14.08 -10.05 -5.49
CA ARG A 78 13.85 -10.80 -6.74
C ARG A 78 12.44 -10.59 -7.26
N SER A 79 11.42 -10.58 -6.41
CA SER A 79 10.07 -10.24 -6.83
C SER A 79 10.02 -8.83 -7.42
N ASP A 80 10.71 -7.87 -6.80
CA ASP A 80 10.79 -6.49 -7.28
C ASP A 80 11.67 -6.35 -8.55
N ALA A 81 12.77 -7.10 -8.64
CA ALA A 81 13.61 -7.14 -9.84
C ALA A 81 12.99 -7.93 -11.00
N ILE A 82 12.11 -8.90 -10.73
CA ILE A 82 11.28 -9.57 -11.75
C ILE A 82 10.21 -8.60 -12.25
N VAL A 83 9.65 -7.77 -11.36
CA VAL A 83 8.78 -6.64 -11.75
C VAL A 83 9.55 -5.58 -12.56
N GLY A 84 10.81 -5.29 -12.19
CA GLY A 84 11.65 -4.29 -12.88
C GLY A 84 12.39 -4.78 -14.12
N ARG A 85 12.42 -6.09 -14.38
CA ARG A 85 13.12 -6.72 -15.53
C ARG A 85 12.18 -7.63 -16.33
N GLY A 86 10.88 -7.35 -16.25
CA GLY A 86 9.86 -7.89 -17.13
C GLY A 86 9.36 -6.79 -18.05
N VAL A 87 9.62 -6.96 -19.34
CA VAL A 87 8.93 -6.29 -20.47
C VAL A 87 9.52 -4.95 -20.92
N HIS A 88 10.57 -5.04 -21.74
CA HIS A 88 10.42 -4.43 -23.06
C HIS A 88 9.59 -5.43 -23.88
N ASP A 89 8.46 -4.95 -24.39
CA ASP A 89 7.50 -5.61 -25.29
C ASP A 89 6.48 -6.63 -24.72
N ALA A 90 5.21 -6.20 -24.73
CA ALA A 90 3.97 -6.88 -24.34
C ALA A 90 3.72 -7.13 -22.84
N GLY A 91 2.81 -6.34 -22.27
CA GLY A 91 2.47 -6.32 -20.83
C GLY A 91 1.97 -7.65 -20.23
N ALA A 92 2.31 -7.85 -18.96
CA ALA A 92 1.66 -8.84 -18.11
C ALA A 92 0.18 -8.45 -17.90
N PRO A 93 -0.71 -9.44 -17.67
CA PRO A 93 -2.11 -9.17 -17.43
C PRO A 93 -2.22 -8.63 -16.00
N GLU A 94 -2.06 -7.32 -15.85
CA GLU A 94 -2.92 -6.57 -14.95
C GLU A 94 -4.31 -7.18 -15.10
N SER A 95 -4.77 -7.85 -14.03
CA SER A 95 -5.97 -8.68 -14.05
C SER A 95 -7.05 -8.00 -14.88
N THR A 96 -7.65 -8.73 -15.83
CA THR A 96 -8.60 -8.14 -16.80
C THR A 96 -9.71 -7.35 -16.08
N GLU A 97 -10.01 -7.73 -14.84
CA GLU A 97 -10.91 -7.03 -13.92
C GLU A 97 -10.37 -5.67 -13.42
N HIS A 98 -9.08 -5.56 -13.08
CA HIS A 98 -8.46 -4.29 -12.67
C HIS A 98 -8.44 -3.28 -13.82
N LYS A 99 -8.02 -3.68 -15.03
CA LYS A 99 -8.09 -2.80 -16.23
C LYS A 99 -9.51 -2.36 -16.56
N LYS A 100 -10.48 -3.28 -16.41
CA LYS A 100 -11.90 -2.99 -16.63
C LYS A 100 -12.46 -2.05 -15.56
N LEU A 101 -11.96 -2.13 -14.33
CA LEU A 101 -12.38 -1.24 -13.26
C LEU A 101 -11.76 0.15 -13.43
N GLU A 102 -10.48 0.22 -13.78
CA GLU A 102 -9.74 1.46 -14.03
C GLU A 102 -10.34 2.26 -15.20
N SER A 103 -10.61 1.60 -16.33
CA SER A 103 -11.31 2.25 -17.46
C SER A 103 -12.71 2.77 -17.11
N LYS A 104 -13.44 2.09 -16.21
CA LYS A 104 -14.72 2.58 -15.69
C LYS A 104 -14.57 3.79 -14.77
N ILE A 105 -13.51 3.84 -13.97
CA ILE A 105 -13.20 4.99 -13.10
C ILE A 105 -12.85 6.22 -13.94
N ASP A 106 -12.07 6.04 -15.01
CA ASP A 106 -11.73 7.14 -15.93
C ASP A 106 -12.96 7.68 -16.67
N ALA A 107 -13.83 6.78 -17.13
CA ALA A 107 -15.10 7.16 -17.76
C ALA A 107 -16.01 7.93 -16.79
N LEU A 108 -16.14 7.47 -15.54
CA LEU A 108 -16.90 8.18 -14.50
C LEU A 108 -16.30 9.56 -14.19
N THR A 109 -14.98 9.64 -14.06
CA THR A 109 -14.25 10.91 -13.79
C THR A 109 -14.48 11.92 -14.91
N THR A 110 -14.51 11.45 -16.16
CA THR A 110 -14.78 12.27 -17.33
C THR A 110 -16.22 12.80 -17.31
N LEU A 111 -17.21 11.94 -17.02
CA LEU A 111 -18.61 12.33 -16.93
C LEU A 111 -18.87 13.34 -15.80
N VAL A 112 -18.24 13.16 -14.64
CA VAL A 112 -18.33 14.11 -13.52
C VAL A 112 -17.74 15.47 -13.91
N SER A 113 -16.60 15.47 -14.60
CA SER A 113 -15.96 16.70 -15.08
C SER A 113 -16.85 17.43 -16.10
N GLN A 114 -17.49 16.70 -17.02
CA GLN A 114 -18.43 17.25 -18.00
C GLN A 114 -19.73 17.78 -17.37
N LEU A 115 -20.21 17.14 -16.31
CA LEU A 115 -21.37 17.61 -15.55
C LEU A 115 -21.04 18.91 -14.80
N ALA A 116 -19.85 18.99 -14.21
CA ALA A 116 -19.36 20.19 -13.54
C ALA A 116 -19.17 21.36 -14.51
N THR A 117 -18.78 21.11 -15.76
CA THR A 117 -18.66 22.15 -16.80
C THR A 117 -20.01 22.52 -17.42
N SER A 118 -20.94 21.58 -17.59
CA SER A 118 -22.31 21.88 -18.07
C SER A 118 -23.15 22.69 -17.09
N GLN A 119 -22.91 22.55 -15.77
CA GLN A 119 -23.57 23.41 -14.78
C GLN A 119 -23.10 24.87 -14.83
N LYS A 120 -21.97 25.17 -15.49
CA LYS A 120 -21.45 26.53 -15.62
C LYS A 120 -22.15 27.36 -16.71
N SER A 121 -23.05 26.75 -17.49
CA SER A 121 -23.84 27.42 -18.53
C SER A 121 -25.35 27.25 -18.36
N VAL A 122 -25.86 27.18 -17.12
CA VAL A 122 -27.18 27.79 -16.89
C VAL A 122 -26.92 29.29 -16.87
N ALA A 123 -26.94 29.91 -18.05
CA ALA A 123 -27.19 31.33 -18.12
C ALA A 123 -28.44 31.56 -17.26
N LEU A 124 -28.26 32.24 -16.12
CA LEU A 124 -29.36 32.68 -15.29
C LEU A 124 -30.26 33.49 -16.22
N VAL A 125 -31.33 32.88 -16.72
CA VAL A 125 -32.38 33.57 -17.46
C VAL A 125 -32.89 34.60 -16.47
N LYS A 126 -32.43 35.84 -16.61
CA LYS A 126 -32.91 36.96 -15.80
C LYS A 126 -34.34 37.21 -16.28
N VAL A 127 -35.28 36.53 -15.64
CA VAL A 127 -36.71 36.74 -15.82
C VAL A 127 -37.01 38.23 -15.68
N CYS A 128 -37.65 38.80 -16.69
CA CYS A 128 -38.20 40.15 -16.64
C CYS A 128 -39.27 40.19 -15.54
N GLY A 129 -39.03 40.93 -14.45
CA GLY A 129 -39.94 41.01 -13.30
C GLY A 129 -41.27 41.73 -13.56
N ILE A 130 -41.54 42.13 -14.80
CA ILE A 130 -42.72 42.94 -15.18
C ILE A 130 -43.76 42.09 -15.92
N TYR A 131 -43.34 41.10 -16.71
CA TYR A 131 -44.24 40.19 -17.43
C TYR A 131 -43.90 38.74 -17.07
N THR A 132 -44.81 38.07 -16.35
CA THR A 132 -44.69 36.65 -15.96
C THR A 132 -44.96 35.70 -17.14
N SER A 133 -44.31 35.93 -18.29
CA SER A 133 -44.38 35.02 -19.44
C SER A 133 -42.97 34.57 -19.85
N ILE A 134 -42.82 33.27 -20.00
CA ILE A 134 -41.55 32.54 -20.14
C ILE A 134 -40.88 32.80 -21.51
N ASN A 135 -41.59 33.46 -22.44
CA ASN A 135 -41.16 33.64 -23.83
C ASN A 135 -40.82 35.09 -24.21
N HIS A 136 -40.58 35.97 -23.23
CA HIS A 136 -40.11 37.34 -23.52
C HIS A 136 -38.65 37.51 -23.06
N PRO A 137 -37.70 37.71 -23.99
CA PRO A 137 -36.31 37.98 -23.66
C PRO A 137 -36.12 39.46 -23.27
N THR A 138 -35.32 39.70 -22.24
CA THR A 138 -35.18 40.99 -21.53
C THR A 138 -34.81 42.19 -22.41
N ASP A 139 -34.09 41.92 -23.50
CA ASP A 139 -33.65 42.83 -24.54
C ASP A 139 -34.76 43.32 -25.49
N ALA A 140 -35.95 42.71 -25.44
CA ALA A 140 -37.13 43.16 -26.18
C ALA A 140 -38.11 43.96 -25.30
N CYS A 141 -37.69 44.43 -24.11
CA CYS A 141 -38.57 45.17 -23.20
C CYS A 141 -38.63 46.65 -23.60
N PRO A 142 -39.80 47.19 -24.02
CA PRO A 142 -39.92 48.55 -24.57
C PRO A 142 -39.80 49.67 -23.53
N SER A 143 -39.29 49.39 -22.33
CA SER A 143 -39.13 50.35 -21.24
C SER A 143 -37.71 50.40 -20.65
N LEU A 144 -36.70 49.98 -21.41
CA LEU A 144 -35.29 50.29 -21.16
C LEU A 144 -34.81 51.38 -22.13
#